data_AF-A0A1Y5PT48-F1
#
_entry.id   AF-A0A1Y5PT48-F1
#
_cell.length_a   1.000
_cell.length_b   1.000
_cell.length_c   1.000
_cell.angle_alpha   90.00
_cell.angle_beta   90.00
_cell.angle_gamma   90.00
#
_symmetry.space_group_name_H-M   'P 1'
#
loop_
_entity.id
_entity.type
_entity.pdbx_description
1 polymer ?
#
loop_
_entity_poly.entity_id
_entity_poly.type
_entity_poly.pdbx_seq_one_letter_code
_entity_poly.pdbx_strand_id
1 'polypeptide(L)'
;MAALAVNLDEVHEPSLDEIDAARTAARQFSRLDHGASVSFTAEAPGDANVESVTIPANIFRTIIKMLIEVGNGNAVAVVPVSAELTTQQAADLLNVSRPHLIKLLNEEIIPYRMVGTHRKLLARDVLNYREKTVMERRKALTRMTELDEEYDLIDDECVESKD
;
A
#
# COMPACT_ATOMS: atom_id res chain seq x y z
N MET A 1 3.35 27.22 6.04
CA MET A 1 3.60 25.87 5.47
C MET A 1 2.27 25.15 5.44
N ALA A 2 1.65 25.04 4.26
CA ALA A 2 0.37 24.35 4.12
C ALA A 2 0.61 22.86 4.37
N ALA A 3 0.13 22.34 5.50
CA ALA A 3 0.04 20.90 5.70
C ALA A 3 -0.98 20.39 4.68
N LEU A 4 -0.53 19.64 3.67
CA LEU A 4 -1.43 18.82 2.86
C LEU A 4 -2.04 17.81 3.85
N ALA A 5 -3.25 18.09 4.33
CA ALA A 5 -3.97 17.18 5.19
C ALA A 5 -4.24 15.92 4.37
N VAL A 6 -3.68 14.80 4.80
CA VAL A 6 -4.00 13.51 4.22
C VAL A 6 -5.40 13.18 4.70
N ASN A 7 -6.40 13.39 3.83
CA ASN A 7 -7.78 13.02 4.12
C ASN A 7 -7.94 11.51 3.86
N LEU A 8 -7.66 10.70 4.89
CA LEU A 8 -7.95 9.26 4.86
C LEU A 8 -9.45 8.94 4.92
N ASP A 9 -10.29 9.93 5.23
CA ASP A 9 -11.74 9.78 5.36
C ASP A 9 -12.48 9.87 4.01
N GLU A 10 -11.80 10.31 2.94
CA GLU A 10 -12.36 10.43 1.57
C GLU A 10 -11.85 9.33 0.64
N VAL A 11 -11.45 8.19 1.21
CA VAL A 11 -10.94 7.06 0.43
C VAL A 11 -12.09 6.40 -0.33
N HIS A 12 -12.08 6.55 -1.66
CA HIS A 12 -13.07 5.97 -2.56
C HIS A 12 -12.97 4.45 -2.57
N GLU A 13 -14.05 3.78 -2.13
CA GLU A 13 -14.19 2.33 -2.28
C GLU A 13 -14.57 2.01 -3.72
N PRO A 14 -13.78 1.19 -4.44
CA PRO A 14 -14.03 0.91 -5.84
C PRO A 14 -15.28 0.04 -6.01
N SER A 15 -16.12 0.41 -6.96
CA SER A 15 -17.25 -0.39 -7.43
C SER A 15 -16.80 -1.65 -8.19
N LEU A 16 -17.69 -2.62 -8.37
CA LEU A 16 -17.38 -3.85 -9.12
C LEU A 16 -16.87 -3.56 -10.54
N ASP A 17 -17.50 -2.60 -11.22
CA ASP A 17 -17.10 -2.19 -12.58
C ASP A 17 -15.69 -1.57 -12.59
N GLU A 18 -15.36 -0.75 -11.59
CA GLU A 18 -14.02 -0.17 -11.43
C GLU A 18 -12.96 -1.22 -11.10
N ILE A 19 -13.30 -2.23 -10.29
CA ILE A 19 -12.41 -3.35 -9.96
C ILE A 19 -12.03 -4.11 -11.24
N ASP A 20 -13.03 -4.47 -12.07
CA ASP A 20 -12.77 -5.23 -13.30
C ASP A 20 -12.06 -4.40 -14.37
N ALA A 21 -12.40 -3.11 -14.48
CA ALA A 21 -11.67 -2.16 -15.32
C ALA A 21 -10.21 -2.04 -14.87
N ALA A 22 -9.96 -1.91 -13.58
CA ALA A 22 -8.61 -1.80 -13.01
C ALA A 22 -7.78 -3.06 -13.24
N ARG A 23 -8.35 -4.27 -13.09
CA ARG A 23 -7.68 -5.54 -13.43
C ARG A 23 -7.27 -5.59 -14.89
N THR A 24 -8.16 -5.17 -15.79
CA THR A 24 -7.91 -5.15 -17.22
C THR A 24 -6.80 -4.16 -17.57
N ALA A 25 -6.90 -2.94 -17.03
CA ALA A 25 -5.89 -1.89 -17.21
C ALA A 25 -4.52 -2.30 -16.64
N ALA A 26 -4.46 -2.87 -15.44
CA ALA A 26 -3.22 -3.34 -14.83
C ALA A 26 -2.50 -4.37 -15.72
N ARG A 27 -3.24 -5.32 -16.30
CA ARG A 27 -2.69 -6.31 -17.24
C ARG A 27 -2.17 -5.66 -18.52
N GLN A 28 -2.91 -4.73 -19.11
CA GLN A 28 -2.50 -4.02 -20.32
C GLN A 28 -1.27 -3.15 -20.06
N PHE A 29 -1.26 -2.40 -18.95
CA PHE A 29 -0.17 -1.50 -18.59
C PHE A 29 1.10 -2.27 -18.25
N SER A 30 1.00 -3.42 -17.58
CA SER A 30 2.14 -4.29 -17.30
C SER A 30 2.84 -4.77 -18.58
N ARG A 31 2.10 -4.97 -19.68
CA ARG A 31 2.68 -5.31 -20.99
C ARG A 31 3.44 -4.14 -21.61
N LEU A 32 3.19 -2.90 -21.20
CA LEU A 32 3.86 -1.70 -21.69
C LEU A 32 5.09 -1.34 -20.86
N ASP A 33 5.24 -1.87 -19.63
CA ASP A 33 6.40 -1.61 -18.77
C ASP A 33 7.65 -2.35 -19.25
N HIS A 34 8.38 -1.72 -20.15
CA HIS A 34 9.69 -2.18 -20.63
C HIS A 34 10.85 -1.42 -19.97
N GLY A 35 10.60 -0.72 -18.85
CA GLY A 35 11.61 0.13 -18.20
C GLY A 35 11.91 1.45 -18.92
N ALA A 36 11.15 1.80 -19.95
CA ALA A 36 11.22 3.08 -20.65
C ALA A 36 10.00 3.96 -20.33
N SER A 37 10.05 5.24 -20.73
CA SER A 37 8.90 6.14 -20.65
C SER A 37 7.78 5.68 -21.60
N VAL A 38 6.53 5.84 -21.16
CA VAL A 38 5.34 5.49 -21.94
C VAL A 38 4.57 6.77 -22.27
N SER A 39 4.22 6.97 -23.55
CA SER A 39 3.45 8.13 -24.00
C SER A 39 2.00 7.74 -24.27
N PHE A 40 1.06 8.52 -23.73
CA PHE A 40 -0.38 8.37 -23.91
C PHE A 40 -0.90 9.53 -24.75
N THR A 41 -1.84 9.24 -25.64
CA THR A 41 -2.57 10.28 -26.38
C THR A 41 -4.05 10.08 -26.05
N ALA A 42 -4.73 11.14 -25.62
CA ALA A 42 -6.17 11.04 -25.36
C ALA A 42 -6.93 11.09 -26.69
N GLU A 43 -7.99 10.28 -26.80
CA GLU A 43 -8.93 10.39 -27.90
C GLU A 43 -9.91 11.54 -27.58
N ALA A 44 -9.81 12.65 -28.30
CA ALA A 44 -10.75 13.76 -28.19
C ALA A 44 -11.82 13.67 -29.30
N PRO A 45 -13.09 14.03 -29.02
CA PRO A 45 -14.09 14.19 -30.08
C PRO A 45 -13.73 15.38 -30.99
N GLY A 46 -13.61 15.13 -32.30
CA GLY A 46 -13.29 16.14 -33.31
C GLY A 46 -11.79 16.29 -33.59
N ASP A 47 -11.44 17.18 -34.53
CA ASP A 47 -10.07 17.41 -35.03
C ASP A 47 -9.20 18.24 -34.06
N ALA A 48 -9.43 18.07 -32.75
CA ALA A 48 -8.64 18.72 -31.72
C ALA A 48 -7.30 17.99 -31.61
N ASN A 49 -6.20 18.67 -31.94
CA ASN A 49 -4.87 18.12 -31.80
C ASN A 49 -4.56 17.93 -30.30
N VAL A 50 -4.57 16.69 -29.82
CA VAL A 50 -4.27 16.35 -28.43
C VAL A 50 -2.77 16.11 -28.29
N GLU A 51 -2.13 16.87 -27.41
CA GLU A 51 -0.72 16.67 -27.08
C GLU A 51 -0.52 15.35 -26.32
N SER A 52 0.49 14.58 -26.72
CA SER A 52 0.83 13.32 -26.05
C SER A 52 1.45 13.57 -24.67
N VAL A 53 0.96 12.87 -23.64
CA VAL A 53 1.51 12.91 -22.28
C VAL A 53 2.52 11.79 -22.10
N THR A 54 3.77 12.13 -21.76
CA THR A 54 4.83 11.14 -21.53
C THR A 54 5.05 10.91 -20.03
N ILE A 55 4.95 9.64 -19.60
CA ILE A 55 5.10 9.22 -18.21
C ILE A 55 6.42 8.42 -18.06
N PRO A 56 7.34 8.86 -17.17
CA PRO A 56 8.55 8.10 -16.83
C PRO A 56 8.25 6.71 -16.25
N ALA A 57 9.13 5.74 -16.51
CA ALA A 57 8.97 4.34 -16.09
C ALA A 57 8.63 4.15 -14.61
N ASN A 58 9.28 4.90 -13.70
CA ASN A 58 9.03 4.78 -12.26
C ASN A 58 7.62 5.22 -11.85
N ILE A 59 7.11 6.30 -12.46
CA ILE A 59 5.75 6.77 -12.22
C ILE A 59 4.76 5.79 -12.81
N PHE A 60 5.03 5.29 -14.01
CA PHE A 60 4.19 4.30 -14.67
C PHE A 60 4.04 3.00 -13.86
N ARG A 61 5.13 2.49 -13.28
CA ARG A 61 5.10 1.36 -12.33
C ARG A 61 4.27 1.63 -11.08
N THR A 62 4.25 2.88 -10.63
CA THR A 62 3.45 3.27 -9.47
C THR A 62 1.96 3.23 -9.81
N ILE A 63 1.58 3.69 -11.00
CA ILE A 63 0.21 3.59 -11.52
C ILE A 63 -0.21 2.11 -11.66
N ILE A 64 0.67 1.25 -12.19
CA ILE A 64 0.40 -0.20 -12.28
C ILE A 64 0.11 -0.79 -10.90
N LYS A 65 0.95 -0.50 -9.90
CA LYS A 65 0.74 -0.98 -8.52
C LYS A 65 -0.60 -0.51 -7.96
N MET A 66 -0.96 0.76 -8.16
CA MET A 66 -2.25 1.30 -7.76
C MET A 66 -3.42 0.53 -8.43
N LEU A 67 -3.35 0.29 -9.74
CA LEU A 67 -4.39 -0.45 -10.47
C LEU A 67 -4.51 -1.90 -9.98
N ILE A 68 -3.42 -2.53 -9.56
CA ILE A 68 -3.45 -3.87 -8.96
C ILE A 68 -4.21 -3.85 -7.64
N GLU A 69 -3.96 -2.86 -6.77
CA GLU A 69 -4.67 -2.72 -5.50
C GLU A 69 -6.17 -2.50 -5.72
N VAL A 70 -6.53 -1.57 -6.61
CA VAL A 70 -7.94 -1.35 -6.99
C VAL A 70 -8.56 -2.61 -7.58
N GLY A 71 -7.84 -3.34 -8.43
CA GLY A 71 -8.28 -4.61 -8.99
C GLY A 71 -8.43 -5.75 -7.97
N ASN A 72 -7.84 -5.61 -6.77
CA ASN A 72 -8.06 -6.53 -5.66
C ASN A 72 -9.25 -6.11 -4.78
N GLY A 73 -9.94 -5.02 -5.11
CA GLY A 73 -11.00 -4.43 -4.30
C GLY A 73 -10.48 -3.55 -3.16
N ASN A 74 -9.18 -3.25 -3.14
CA ASN A 74 -8.60 -2.39 -2.11
C ASN A 74 -8.78 -0.93 -2.50
N ALA A 75 -9.25 -0.13 -1.55
CA ALA A 75 -9.26 1.31 -1.73
C ALA A 75 -7.83 1.87 -1.62
N VAL A 76 -7.50 2.86 -2.46
CA VAL A 76 -6.13 3.39 -2.58
C VAL A 76 -6.10 4.88 -2.26
N ALA A 77 -5.15 5.28 -1.41
CA ALA A 77 -4.87 6.68 -1.09
C ALA A 77 -3.41 7.02 -1.38
N VAL A 78 -3.16 8.20 -1.95
CA VAL A 78 -1.81 8.73 -2.13
C VAL A 78 -1.44 9.60 -0.94
N VAL A 79 -0.46 9.16 -0.16
CA VAL A 79 0.01 9.85 1.04
C VAL A 79 1.40 10.41 0.79
N PRO A 80 1.61 11.75 0.83
CA PRO A 80 2.95 12.31 0.73
C PRO A 80 3.81 11.83 1.90
N VAL A 81 5.05 11.41 1.62
CA VAL A 81 5.98 10.91 2.65
C VAL A 81 6.31 11.95 3.73
N SER A 82 6.22 13.24 3.40
CA SER A 82 6.44 14.37 4.29
C SER A 82 5.17 14.82 5.03
N ALA A 83 4.03 14.16 4.83
CA ALA A 83 2.79 14.53 5.49
C ALA A 83 2.88 14.30 7.01
N GLU A 84 2.28 15.22 7.77
CA GLU A 84 2.12 15.06 9.21
C GLU A 84 0.76 14.42 9.53
N LEU A 85 0.80 13.24 10.10
CA LEU A 85 -0.34 12.46 10.53
C LEU A 85 -0.67 12.74 11.99
N THR A 86 -1.95 12.76 12.31
CA THR A 86 -2.43 12.66 13.69
C THR A 86 -2.22 11.25 14.23
N THR A 87 -2.30 11.08 15.55
CA THR A 87 -2.28 9.74 16.16
C THR A 87 -3.42 8.85 15.71
N GLN A 88 -4.55 9.41 15.28
CA GLN A 88 -5.66 8.59 14.79
C GLN A 88 -5.32 8.07 13.38
N GLN A 89 -5.01 8.97 12.45
CA GLN A 89 -4.59 8.63 11.09
C GLN A 89 -3.41 7.64 11.05
N ALA A 90 -2.42 7.79 11.93
CA ALA A 90 -1.30 6.86 12.02
C ALA A 90 -1.72 5.48 12.57
N ALA A 91 -2.68 5.42 13.50
CA ALA A 91 -3.20 4.16 14.01
C ALA A 91 -4.01 3.42 12.95
N ASP A 92 -4.84 4.15 12.20
CA ASP A 92 -5.63 3.63 11.07
C ASP A 92 -4.69 3.10 9.98
N LEU A 93 -3.64 3.85 9.61
CA LEU A 93 -2.66 3.43 8.62
C LEU A 93 -1.87 2.17 9.03
N LEU A 94 -1.63 1.99 10.33
CA LEU A 94 -0.96 0.80 10.88
C LEU A 94 -1.93 -0.37 11.13
N ASN A 95 -3.25 -0.14 10.99
CA ASN A 95 -4.30 -1.07 11.38
C ASN A 95 -4.15 -1.57 12.84
N VAL A 96 -3.95 -0.63 13.76
CA VAL A 96 -3.82 -0.89 15.20
C VAL A 96 -4.72 0.02 16.01
N SER A 97 -4.98 -0.34 17.27
CA SER A 97 -5.73 0.55 18.15
C SER A 97 -4.91 1.80 18.50
N ARG A 98 -5.58 2.96 18.62
CA ARG A 98 -4.93 4.21 19.05
C ARG A 98 -4.20 4.09 20.39
N PRO A 99 -4.72 3.39 21.43
CA PRO A 99 -3.97 3.15 22.66
C PRO A 99 -2.66 2.37 22.43
N HIS A 100 -2.66 1.39 21.52
CA HIS A 100 -1.44 0.66 21.17
C HIS A 100 -0.41 1.58 20.50
N LEU A 101 -0.84 2.41 19.54
CA LEU A 101 0.07 3.40 18.95
C LEU A 101 0.64 4.35 20.01
N ILE A 102 -0.19 4.85 20.94
CA ILE A 102 0.29 5.74 22.01
C ILE A 102 1.37 5.07 22.85
N LYS A 103 1.24 3.76 23.14
CA LYS A 103 2.28 3.00 23.83
C LYS A 103 3.60 3.00 23.04
N LEU A 104 3.55 2.72 21.74
CA LEU A 104 4.74 2.76 20.86
C LEU A 104 5.42 4.14 20.83
N LEU A 105 4.63 5.23 20.87
CA LEU A 105 5.15 6.59 20.92
C LEU A 105 5.80 6.93 22.26
N ASN A 106 5.23 6.46 23.37
CA ASN A 106 5.81 6.65 24.70
C ASN A 106 7.10 5.83 24.88
N GLU A 107 7.23 4.70 24.19
CA GLU A 107 8.43 3.86 24.14
C GLU A 107 9.46 4.37 23.11
N GLU A 108 9.21 5.52 22.46
CA GLU A 108 10.08 6.13 21.45
C GLU A 108 10.38 5.23 20.23
N ILE A 109 9.57 4.20 20.00
CA ILE A 109 9.72 3.26 18.88
C ILE A 109 9.43 3.96 17.55
N ILE A 110 8.44 4.85 17.53
CA ILE A 110 8.10 5.68 16.38
C ILE A 110 8.32 7.16 16.73
N PRO A 111 9.16 7.88 15.96
CA PRO A 111 9.37 9.31 16.17
C PRO A 111 8.07 10.12 16.06
N TYR A 112 7.91 11.12 16.91
CA TYR A 112 6.82 12.09 16.83
C TYR A 112 7.28 13.49 17.23
N ARG A 113 6.51 14.49 16.82
CA ARG A 113 6.69 15.90 17.18
C ARG A 113 5.46 16.39 17.94
N MET A 114 5.68 17.26 18.93
CA MET A 114 4.60 17.97 19.60
C MET A 114 4.26 19.26 18.84
N VAL A 115 2.97 19.46 18.57
CA VAL A 115 2.41 20.71 18.04
C VAL A 115 1.31 21.16 18.99
N GLY A 116 1.65 22.12 19.86
CA GLY A 116 0.81 22.45 21.00
C GLY A 116 0.67 21.25 21.94
N THR A 117 -0.57 20.80 22.15
CA THR A 117 -0.90 19.63 22.97
C THR A 117 -1.02 18.33 22.18
N HIS A 118 -0.91 18.36 20.86
CA HIS A 118 -1.13 17.21 19.99
C HIS A 118 0.18 16.62 19.48
N ARG A 119 0.25 15.28 19.41
CA ARG A 119 1.32 14.56 18.74
C ARG A 119 1.07 14.51 17.23
N LYS A 120 2.13 14.75 16.46
CA LYS A 120 2.20 14.64 15.00
C LYS A 120 3.29 13.67 14.61
N LEU A 121 3.00 12.79 13.66
CA LEU A 121 3.91 11.76 13.18
C LEU A 121 4.18 12.02 11.69
N LEU A 122 5.41 11.83 11.21
CA LEU A 122 5.66 11.89 9.78
C LEU A 122 5.22 10.58 9.13
N ALA A 123 4.51 10.65 8.01
CA ALA A 123 4.03 9.48 7.28
C ALA A 123 5.16 8.49 6.96
N ARG A 124 6.34 8.98 6.55
CA ARG A 124 7.52 8.14 6.33
C ARG A 124 7.90 7.27 7.53
N ASP A 125 7.82 7.81 8.75
CA ASP A 125 8.28 7.12 9.96
C ASP A 125 7.27 6.02 10.36
N VAL A 126 5.98 6.32 10.17
CA VAL A 126 4.89 5.35 10.35
C VAL A 126 5.00 4.20 9.34
N LEU A 127 5.23 4.52 8.06
CA LEU A 127 5.39 3.50 7.01
C LEU A 127 6.63 2.63 7.21
N ASN A 128 7.76 3.23 7.61
CA ASN A 128 8.97 2.49 7.95
C ASN A 128 8.76 1.49 9.11
N TYR A 129 8.00 1.90 10.14
CA TYR A 129 7.65 1.01 11.24
C TYR A 129 6.78 -0.18 10.77
N ARG A 130 5.80 0.08 9.91
CA ARG A 130 4.96 -0.96 9.30
C ARG A 130 5.80 -1.99 8.55
N GLU A 131 6.70 -1.53 7.67
CA GLU A 131 7.57 -2.41 6.89
C GLU A 131 8.45 -3.29 7.77
N LYS A 132 9.09 -2.72 8.80
CA LYS A 132 9.88 -3.50 9.77
C LYS A 132 9.04 -4.58 10.44
N THR A 133 7.85 -4.22 10.91
CA THR A 133 6.93 -5.14 11.60
C THR A 133 6.49 -6.28 10.68
N VAL A 134 6.16 -5.99 9.42
CA VAL A 134 5.78 -7.00 8.42
C VAL A 134 6.95 -7.96 8.15
N MET A 135 8.16 -7.42 8.01
CA MET A 135 9.37 -8.23 7.80
C MET A 135 9.67 -9.15 9.00
N GLU A 136 9.51 -8.64 10.22
CA GLU A 136 9.69 -9.44 11.44
C GLU A 136 8.65 -10.55 11.57
N ARG A 137 7.37 -10.25 11.29
CA ARG A 137 6.30 -11.26 11.26
C ARG A 137 6.57 -12.34 10.23
N ARG A 138 6.99 -11.97 9.02
CA ARG A 138 7.35 -12.93 7.97
C ARG A 138 8.51 -13.83 8.40
N LYS A 139 9.56 -13.26 9.00
CA LYS A 139 10.68 -14.04 9.55
C LYS A 139 10.24 -14.99 10.66
N ALA A 140 9.32 -14.57 11.53
CA ALA A 140 8.79 -15.42 12.58
C ALA A 140 8.03 -16.62 12.01
N LEU A 141 7.18 -16.40 11.01
CA LEU A 141 6.47 -17.48 10.32
C LEU A 141 7.42 -18.45 9.63
N THR A 142 8.44 -17.96 8.92
CA THR A 142 9.45 -18.82 8.30
C THR A 142 10.17 -19.68 9.34
N ARG A 143 10.54 -19.11 10.50
CA ARG A 143 11.14 -19.89 11.59
C ARG A 143 10.20 -20.96 12.18
N MET A 144 8.89 -20.70 12.22
CA MET A 144 7.93 -21.72 12.66
C MET A 144 7.89 -22.88 11.67
N THR A 145 7.84 -22.60 10.37
CA THR A 145 7.89 -23.64 9.33
C THR A 145 9.20 -24.43 9.36
N GLU A 146 10.34 -23.76 9.52
CA GLU A 146 11.66 -24.41 9.66
C GLU A 146 11.70 -25.34 10.89
N LEU A 147 11.12 -24.92 12.02
CA LEU A 147 11.03 -25.75 13.22
C LEU A 147 10.07 -26.93 13.02
N ASP A 148 8.92 -26.72 12.37
CA ASP A 148 7.96 -27.79 12.09
C ASP A 148 8.56 -28.85 11.14
N GLU A 149 9.38 -28.45 10.16
CA GLU A 149 10.16 -29.35 9.29
C GLU A 149 11.28 -30.07 10.07
N GLU A 150 11.96 -29.39 10.99
CA GLU A 150 13.00 -30.00 11.85
C GLU A 150 12.41 -31.04 12.83
N TYR A 151 11.18 -30.82 13.28
CA TYR A 151 10.46 -31.72 14.19
C TYR A 151 9.55 -32.73 13.48
N ASP A 152 9.57 -32.80 12.14
CA ASP A 152 8.76 -33.70 11.31
C ASP A 152 7.24 -33.62 11.66
N LEU A 153 6.77 -32.42 12.03
CA LEU A 153 5.40 -32.15 12.46
C LEU A 153 4.45 -31.92 11.27
N ILE A 154 4.99 -31.81 10.06
CA ILE A 154 4.21 -31.78 8.82
C ILE A 154 4.20 -33.21 8.28
N ASP A 155 3.31 -34.04 8.83
CA ASP A 155 3.02 -35.34 8.24
C ASP A 155 2.39 -35.11 6.86
N ASP A 156 3.11 -35.50 5.82
CA ASP A 156 2.65 -35.59 4.42
C ASP A 156 1.64 -36.76 4.27
N GLU A 157 0.70 -36.92 5.20
CA GLU A 157 -0.41 -37.86 5.07
C GLU A 157 -1.31 -37.37 3.93
N CYS A 158 -0.96 -37.83 2.72
CA CYS A 158 -1.89 -37.96 1.62
C CYS A 158 -3.09 -38.74 2.14
N VAL A 159 -4.19 -38.03 2.44
CA VAL A 159 -5.48 -38.66 2.71
C VAL A 159 -5.87 -39.37 1.43
N GLU A 160 -5.52 -40.67 1.34
CA GLU A 160 -6.02 -41.55 0.31
C GLU A 160 -7.54 -41.51 0.39
N SER A 161 -8.15 -40.88 -0.62
CA SER A 161 -9.57 -40.95 -0.86
C SER A 161 -9.92 -42.42 -1.08
N LYS A 162 -10.59 -43.04 -0.09
CA LYS A 162 -11.29 -44.29 -0.31
C LYS A 162 -12.56 -44.03 -1.11
N ASP A 163 -12.68 -44.81 -2.18
CA ASP A 163 -13.79 -44.89 -3.16
C ASP A 163 -15.20 -44.97 -2.53
#